data_AF-A0AAP2NY05-F1
#
_entry.id   AF-A0AAP2NY05-F1
#
_cell.length_a   1.000
_cell.length_b   1.000
_cell.length_c   1.000
_cell.angle_alpha   90.00
_cell.angle_beta   90.00
_cell.angle_gamma   90.00
#
_symmetry.space_group_name_H-M   'P 1'
#
loop_
_entity.id
_entity.type
_entity.pdbx_description
1 polymer ?
#
loop_
_entity_poly.entity_id
_entity_poly.type
_entity_poly.pdbx_seq_one_letter_code
_entity_poly.pdbx_strand_id
1 'polypeptide(L)'
;MEKENLFTKCKQLTEENRELKTEMIISRIKLSNQRLEIESLQRELEIKNFDVSCIPPIQITPQVTEWLSEYGMPWEVFYCDKCKSRFTELDTLFPWGIDNSGCKCDQQEG
;
A
#
# COMPACT_ATOMS: atom_id res chain seq x y z
N MET A 1 -8.42 0.03 62.13
CA MET A 1 -9.43 -0.35 61.14
C MET A 1 -9.49 0.61 59.94
N GLU A 2 -9.74 1.92 60.10
CA GLU A 2 -9.75 2.87 58.96
C GLU A 2 -8.40 3.03 58.22
N LYS A 3 -7.28 3.13 58.96
CA LYS A 3 -5.94 3.26 58.36
C LYS A 3 -5.54 2.05 57.51
N GLU A 4 -6.00 0.87 57.89
CA GLU A 4 -5.71 -0.41 57.23
C GLU A 4 -6.50 -0.56 55.92
N ASN A 5 -7.72 -0.01 55.90
CA ASN A 5 -8.55 0.10 54.71
C ASN A 5 -7.93 1.10 53.70
N LEU A 6 -7.47 2.26 54.18
CA LEU A 6 -6.77 3.25 53.35
C LEU A 6 -5.47 2.70 52.74
N PHE A 7 -4.69 1.94 53.50
CA PHE A 7 -3.46 1.33 53.01
C PHE A 7 -3.72 0.33 51.87
N THR A 8 -4.71 -0.55 52.06
CA THR A 8 -5.13 -1.52 51.04
C THR A 8 -5.58 -0.80 49.77
N LYS A 9 -6.38 0.26 49.91
CA LYS A 9 -6.87 1.05 48.78
C LYS A 9 -5.75 1.79 48.04
N CYS A 10 -4.77 2.36 48.75
CA CYS A 10 -3.60 2.97 48.12
C CYS A 10 -2.78 1.96 47.31
N LYS A 11 -2.61 0.73 47.84
CA LYS A 11 -1.90 -0.33 47.13
C LYS A 11 -2.63 -0.73 45.85
N GLN A 12 -3.95 -0.85 45.90
CA GLN A 12 -4.79 -1.20 44.77
C GLN A 12 -4.75 -0.12 43.68
N LEU A 13 -4.93 1.16 44.05
CA LEU A 13 -4.82 2.30 43.14
C LEU A 13 -3.42 2.46 42.52
N THR A 14 -2.38 2.02 43.21
CA THR A 14 -1.01 2.03 42.69
C THR A 14 -0.83 0.99 41.60
N GLU A 15 -1.38 -0.21 41.79
CA GLU A 15 -1.32 -1.27 40.79
C GLU A 15 -2.18 -0.92 39.58
N GLU A 16 -3.41 -0.44 39.78
CA GLU A 16 -4.28 0.04 38.69
C GLU A 16 -3.60 1.15 37.87
N ASN A 17 -2.93 2.11 38.54
CA ASN A 17 -2.16 3.14 37.83
C ASN A 17 -1.01 2.57 36.99
N ARG A 18 -0.37 1.49 37.47
CA ARG A 18 0.72 0.84 36.77
C ARG A 18 0.21 0.10 35.54
N GLU A 19 -0.91 -0.60 35.66
CA GLU A 19 -1.58 -1.28 34.56
C GLU A 19 -2.03 -0.28 33.49
N LEU A 20 -2.72 0.79 33.89
CA LEU A 20 -3.17 1.85 32.98
C LEU A 20 -2.01 2.53 32.22
N LYS A 21 -0.88 2.78 32.90
CA LYS A 21 0.32 3.31 32.24
C LYS A 21 0.88 2.35 31.19
N THR A 22 0.84 1.05 31.48
CA THR A 22 1.30 0.01 30.56
C THR A 22 0.40 -0.06 29.33
N GLU A 23 -0.92 -0.08 29.52
CA GLU A 23 -1.91 -0.07 28.43
C GLU A 23 -1.79 1.19 27.57
N MET A 24 -1.55 2.35 28.18
CA MET A 24 -1.36 3.61 27.47
C MET A 24 -0.13 3.55 26.55
N ILE A 25 0.98 2.99 27.01
CA ILE A 25 2.20 2.83 26.19
C ILE A 25 1.92 1.89 25.01
N ILE A 26 1.29 0.74 25.26
CA ILE A 26 0.95 -0.23 24.21
C ILE A 26 0.02 0.41 23.16
N SER A 27 -0.99 1.14 23.61
CA SER A 27 -1.94 1.81 22.72
C SER A 27 -1.26 2.89 21.88
N ARG A 28 -0.33 3.65 22.46
CA ARG A 28 0.45 4.65 21.72
C ARG A 28 1.31 4.02 20.63
N ILE A 29 1.93 2.88 20.91
CA ILE A 29 2.71 2.12 19.91
C ILE A 29 1.79 1.64 18.78
N LYS A 30 0.63 1.05 19.11
CA LYS A 30 -0.35 0.60 18.10
C LYS A 30 -0.81 1.73 17.19
N LEU A 31 -1.16 2.89 17.76
CA LEU A 31 -1.55 4.07 16.99
C LEU A 31 -0.43 4.56 16.07
N SER A 32 0.83 4.54 16.54
CA SER A 32 1.97 4.92 15.71
C SER A 32 2.13 3.99 14.50
N ASN A 33 1.99 2.67 14.71
CA ASN A 33 2.11 1.68 13.64
C ASN A 33 0.98 1.82 12.62
N GLN A 34 -0.26 1.99 13.09
CA GLN A 34 -1.41 2.21 12.22
C GLN A 34 -1.27 3.49 11.39
N ARG A 35 -0.69 4.55 11.96
CA ARG A 35 -0.43 5.79 11.21
C ARG A 35 0.55 5.56 10.06
N LEU A 36 1.64 4.83 10.31
CA LEU A 36 2.62 4.48 9.27
C LEU A 36 2.01 3.63 8.16
N GLU A 37 1.13 2.69 8.51
CA GLU A 37 0.41 1.85 7.55
C GLU A 37 -0.54 2.68 6.68
N ILE A 38 -1.29 3.62 7.27
CA ILE A 38 -2.13 4.58 6.53
C ILE A 38 -1.28 5.43 5.60
N GLU A 39 -0.16 5.98 6.05
CA GLU A 39 0.75 6.79 5.22
C GLU A 39 1.36 5.96 4.06
N SER A 40 1.55 4.64 4.23
CA SER A 40 1.98 3.74 3.16
C SER A 40 0.87 3.52 2.13
N LEU A 41 -0.33 3.17 2.60
CA LEU A 41 -1.49 2.94 1.74
C LEU A 41 -1.90 4.20 0.98
N GLN A 42 -1.82 5.38 1.62
CA GLN A 42 -2.05 6.66 0.96
C GLN A 42 -1.04 6.93 -0.15
N ARG A 43 0.25 6.65 0.08
CA ARG A 43 1.27 6.74 -0.98
C ARG A 43 1.01 5.76 -2.11
N GLU A 44 0.63 4.53 -1.80
CA GLU A 44 0.25 3.54 -2.83
C GLU A 44 -0.97 4.02 -3.64
N LEU A 45 -1.96 4.62 -2.98
CA LEU A 45 -3.12 5.22 -3.64
C LEU A 45 -2.75 6.46 -4.45
N GLU A 46 -1.81 7.29 -4.00
CA GLU A 46 -1.32 8.44 -4.77
C GLU A 46 -0.54 8.00 -6.01
N ILE A 47 0.28 6.95 -5.89
CA ILE A 47 0.94 6.31 -7.04
C ILE A 47 -0.12 5.72 -7.99
N LYS A 48 -1.23 5.20 -7.45
CA LYS A 48 -2.36 4.67 -8.23
C LYS A 48 -3.38 5.73 -8.67
N ASN A 49 -3.30 6.98 -8.18
CA ASN A 49 -4.02 8.15 -8.71
C ASN A 49 -3.40 8.62 -10.03
N PHE A 50 -2.91 7.66 -10.82
CA PHE A 50 -2.84 7.83 -12.23
C PHE A 50 -4.25 8.12 -12.73
N ASP A 51 -4.45 9.32 -13.28
CA ASP A 51 -5.72 9.67 -13.88
C ASP A 51 -5.95 8.79 -15.11
N VAL A 52 -6.65 7.68 -14.90
CA VAL A 52 -7.02 6.71 -15.93
C VAL A 52 -7.80 7.39 -17.06
N SER A 53 -8.48 8.50 -16.78
CA SER A 53 -9.20 9.28 -17.81
C SER A 53 -8.26 10.00 -18.78
N CYS A 54 -6.99 10.19 -18.43
CA CYS A 54 -5.94 10.69 -19.31
C CYS A 54 -5.33 9.60 -20.21
N ILE A 55 -5.64 8.33 -19.98
CA ILE A 55 -5.23 7.25 -20.89
C ILE A 55 -6.22 7.23 -22.04
N PRO A 56 -5.80 7.50 -23.28
CA PRO A 56 -6.71 7.56 -24.41
C PRO A 56 -7.43 6.21 -24.56
N PRO A 57 -8.78 6.17 -24.70
CA PRO A 57 -9.51 4.92 -24.86
C PRO A 57 -8.96 4.15 -26.06
N ILE A 58 -8.50 2.93 -25.80
CA ILE A 58 -7.77 2.11 -26.76
C ILE A 58 -8.73 1.22 -27.54
N GLN A 59 -8.45 0.99 -28.83
CA GLN A 59 -8.91 -0.21 -29.52
C GLN A 59 -8.18 -1.43 -28.94
N ILE A 60 -8.88 -2.18 -28.09
CA ILE A 60 -8.35 -3.41 -27.50
C ILE A 60 -8.01 -4.37 -28.65
N THR A 61 -6.72 -4.69 -28.80
CA THR A 61 -6.27 -5.67 -29.81
C THR A 61 -6.55 -7.09 -29.30
N PRO A 62 -6.61 -8.10 -30.18
CA PRO A 62 -6.78 -9.49 -29.76
C PRO A 62 -5.72 -9.95 -28.75
N GLN A 63 -4.46 -9.55 -28.97
CA GLN A 63 -3.34 -9.85 -28.06
C GLN A 63 -3.54 -9.27 -26.66
N VAL A 64 -3.97 -8.00 -26.56
CA VAL A 64 -4.28 -7.39 -25.26
C VAL A 64 -5.47 -8.10 -24.61
N THR A 65 -6.47 -8.51 -25.39
CA THR A 65 -7.63 -9.27 -24.87
C THR A 65 -7.21 -10.61 -24.26
N GLU A 66 -6.27 -11.31 -24.90
CA GLU A 66 -5.70 -12.56 -24.40
C GLU A 66 -5.00 -12.33 -23.05
N TRP A 67 -4.16 -11.30 -22.94
CA TRP A 67 -3.50 -10.95 -21.69
C TRP A 67 -4.47 -10.49 -20.59
N LEU A 68 -5.51 -9.73 -20.92
CA LEU A 68 -6.58 -9.37 -19.98
C LEU A 68 -7.22 -10.62 -19.38
N SER A 69 -7.49 -11.63 -20.22
CA SER A 69 -8.09 -12.88 -19.80
C SER A 69 -7.12 -13.77 -19.01
N GLU A 70 -5.85 -13.83 -19.41
CA GLU A 70 -4.82 -14.66 -18.78
C GLU A 70 -4.45 -14.16 -17.39
N TYR A 71 -4.29 -12.85 -17.23
CA TYR A 71 -3.82 -12.23 -15.98
C TYR A 71 -4.94 -11.62 -15.12
N GLY A 72 -6.17 -11.52 -15.64
CA GLY A 72 -7.32 -10.97 -14.89
C GLY A 72 -7.18 -9.50 -14.52
N MET A 73 -6.41 -8.75 -15.31
CA MET A 73 -6.09 -7.33 -15.07
C MET A 73 -6.84 -6.43 -16.04
N PRO A 74 -7.00 -5.12 -15.75
CA PRO A 74 -7.59 -4.15 -16.67
C PRO A 74 -6.56 -3.68 -17.72
N TRP A 75 -6.99 -3.12 -18.86
CA TRP A 75 -6.09 -2.86 -20.01
C TRP A 75 -5.08 -1.76 -19.74
N GLU A 76 -5.39 -0.88 -18.80
CA GLU A 76 -4.61 0.25 -18.35
C GLU A 76 -3.24 -0.18 -17.81
N VAL A 77 -3.11 -1.40 -17.27
CA VAL A 77 -1.83 -1.93 -16.75
C VAL A 77 -0.81 -2.18 -17.85
N PHE A 78 -1.23 -2.27 -19.11
CA PHE A 78 -0.34 -2.47 -20.26
C PHE A 78 0.20 -1.17 -20.85
N TYR A 79 -0.02 -0.05 -20.15
CA TYR A 79 0.36 1.29 -20.59
C TYR A 79 1.41 1.89 -19.64
N CYS A 80 2.55 2.28 -20.20
CA CYS A 80 3.56 3.01 -19.46
C CYS A 80 3.18 4.50 -19.35
N ASP A 81 3.07 4.98 -18.13
CA ASP A 81 2.75 6.36 -17.77
C ASP A 81 3.88 7.36 -18.12
N LYS A 82 5.15 6.92 -18.05
CA LYS A 82 6.35 7.73 -18.31
C LYS A 82 6.52 8.06 -19.79
N CYS A 83 6.64 7.04 -20.64
CA CYS A 83 6.83 7.22 -22.08
C CYS A 83 5.51 7.31 -22.87
N LYS A 84 4.36 7.25 -22.18
CA LYS A 84 3.02 7.30 -22.80
C LYS A 84 2.88 6.28 -23.94
N SER A 85 3.44 5.09 -23.75
CA SER A 85 3.47 4.04 -24.75
C SER A 85 3.11 2.69 -24.15
N ARG A 86 2.68 1.75 -25.00
CA ARG A 86 2.26 0.41 -24.57
C ARG A 86 3.46 -0.51 -24.50
N PHE A 87 3.41 -1.47 -23.58
CA PHE A 87 4.33 -2.59 -23.60
C PHE A 87 4.07 -3.43 -24.86
N THR A 88 5.12 -3.73 -25.60
CA THR A 88 5.04 -4.61 -26.79
C THR A 88 5.24 -6.07 -26.42
N GLU A 89 5.90 -6.32 -25.28
CA GLU A 89 6.22 -7.64 -24.74
C GLU A 89 6.03 -7.60 -23.22
N LEU A 90 5.60 -8.71 -22.62
CA LEU A 90 5.53 -8.84 -21.16
C LEU A 90 6.61 -9.82 -20.74
N ASP A 91 7.42 -9.45 -19.75
CA ASP A 91 8.41 -10.35 -19.19
C ASP A 91 7.77 -11.31 -18.16
N THR A 92 8.55 -12.26 -17.67
CA THR A 92 8.09 -13.20 -16.64
C THR A 92 7.83 -12.55 -15.28
N LEU A 93 8.21 -11.28 -15.12
CA LEU A 93 8.06 -10.53 -13.87
C LEU A 93 6.79 -9.70 -13.86
N PHE A 94 6.11 -9.51 -15.00
CA PHE A 94 4.80 -8.88 -15.06
C PHE A 94 3.79 -9.57 -14.12
N PRO A 95 2.94 -8.81 -13.38
CA PRO A 95 2.83 -7.34 -13.31
C PRO A 95 3.75 -6.67 -12.25
N TRP A 96 4.66 -7.43 -11.64
CA TRP A 96 5.45 -7.03 -10.48
C TRP A 96 6.81 -6.39 -10.83
N GLY A 97 7.26 -6.52 -12.08
CA GLY A 97 8.49 -5.95 -12.60
C GLY A 97 8.31 -5.45 -14.05
N ILE A 98 9.14 -4.49 -14.46
CA ILE A 98 9.08 -3.81 -15.78
C ILE A 98 10.41 -3.95 -16.54
N ASP A 99 11.40 -4.63 -15.96
CA ASP A 99 12.81 -4.61 -16.37
C ASP A 99 13.05 -5.03 -17.83
N ASN A 100 12.16 -5.82 -18.45
CA ASN A 100 12.23 -6.17 -19.89
C ASN A 100 10.85 -6.12 -20.58
N SER A 101 9.98 -5.21 -20.19
CA SER A 101 8.61 -5.09 -20.71
C SER A 101 8.49 -4.48 -22.13
N GLY A 102 9.58 -4.44 -22.89
CA GLY A 102 9.62 -3.81 -24.21
C GLY A 102 9.22 -2.33 -24.19
N CYS A 103 9.39 -1.66 -23.05
CA CYS A 103 8.99 -0.28 -22.87
C CYS A 103 9.96 0.66 -23.59
N LYS A 104 9.46 1.75 -24.18
CA LYS A 104 10.35 2.77 -24.78
C LYS A 104 11.23 3.50 -23.76
N CYS A 105 10.90 3.43 -22.46
CA CYS A 105 11.77 3.92 -21.40
C CYS A 105 13.11 3.17 -21.37
N ASP A 106 13.07 1.86 -21.65
CA ASP A 106 14.25 0.99 -21.61
C ASP A 106 15.20 1.25 -22.80
N GLN A 107 14.71 1.97 -23.82
CA GLN A 107 15.46 2.33 -25.03
C GLN A 107 16.15 3.70 -24.93
N GLN A 108 15.89 4.49 -23.88
CA GLN A 108 16.47 5.84 -23.72
C GLN A 108 17.71 5.89 -22.81
N GLU A 109 18.15 4.77 -22.23
CA GLU A 109 19.41 4.67 -21.47
C GLU A 109 20.57 4.08 -22.31
N GLY A 110 20.65 4.46 -23.59
CA GLY A 110 21.73 4.11 -24.51
C GLY A 110 22.52 5.33 -24.99
#